data_AF-A0AAN7KPJ7-F1
#
_entry.id   AF-A0AAN7KPJ7-F1
#
_cell.length_a   1.000
_cell.length_b   1.000
_cell.length_c   1.000
_cell.angle_alpha   90.00
_cell.angle_beta   90.00
_cell.angle_gamma   90.00
#
_symmetry.space_group_name_H-M   'P 1'
#
loop_
_entity.id
_entity.type
_entity.pdbx_description
1 polymer ?
#
loop_
_entity_poly.entity_id
_entity_poly.type
_entity_poly.pdbx_seq_one_letter_code
_entity_poly.pdbx_strand_id
1 'polypeptide(L)'
;MFSPCCLSPAPAIRLVTSKRRLHLRRRNEIRAMRAVVQRVISASVEVEGRIVSEIGPGLLVLVGLHESDTDSDAEYICRKVLNMRLFPNESTGRGWDQNVMQMNYGVLLVSQFTLYGFLKGNKPDFHVAMPPQMAKPFYESLVERFRKAYSPDAVKDGIFGAKMKVNLVNDGPVTMQLDSSPSLPRNTNNKVEDSS
;
A
#
# COMPACT_ATOMS: atom_id res chain seq x y z
N MET A 1 -43.12 67.45 -4.46
CA MET A 1 -43.22 66.24 -3.61
C MET A 1 -42.10 65.29 -4.04
N PHE A 2 -40.97 65.34 -3.34
CA PHE A 2 -39.88 64.37 -3.47
C PHE A 2 -40.07 63.31 -2.39
N SER A 3 -39.96 62.04 -2.74
CA SER A 3 -39.75 60.97 -1.76
C SER A 3 -38.82 59.89 -2.30
N PRO A 4 -38.01 59.28 -1.42
CA PRO A 4 -36.71 58.76 -1.79
C PRO A 4 -36.65 57.23 -1.78
N CYS A 5 -35.66 56.70 -2.50
CA CYS A 5 -34.80 55.57 -2.14
C CYS A 5 -35.44 54.28 -1.61
N CYS A 6 -35.31 53.19 -2.36
CA CYS A 6 -35.04 51.86 -1.82
C CYS A 6 -34.29 51.03 -2.87
N LEU A 7 -32.95 51.07 -2.82
CA LEU A 7 -32.10 50.02 -3.39
C LEU A 7 -32.37 48.73 -2.59
N SER A 8 -32.77 47.66 -3.27
CA SER A 8 -32.76 46.33 -2.65
C SER A 8 -31.32 45.81 -2.58
N PRO A 9 -30.92 45.12 -1.49
CA PRO A 9 -29.63 44.47 -1.43
C PRO A 9 -29.67 43.19 -2.26
N ALA A 10 -28.67 43.01 -3.13
CA ALA A 10 -28.40 41.73 -3.78
C ALA A 10 -28.13 40.63 -2.72
N PRO A 11 -28.48 39.36 -2.99
CA PRO A 11 -28.24 38.29 -2.04
C PRO A 11 -26.73 38.09 -1.85
N ALA A 12 -26.28 38.13 -0.60
CA ALA A 12 -24.92 37.78 -0.23
C ALA A 12 -24.66 36.32 -0.61
N ILE A 13 -23.92 36.11 -1.71
CA ILE A 13 -23.31 34.83 -2.03
C ILE A 13 -22.35 34.52 -0.90
N ARG A 14 -22.77 33.67 0.05
CA ARG A 14 -21.89 33.09 1.06
C ARG A 14 -20.83 32.28 0.32
N LEU A 15 -19.67 32.88 0.10
CA LEU A 15 -18.45 32.18 -0.28
C LEU A 15 -18.17 31.13 0.79
N VAL A 16 -18.56 29.89 0.51
CA VAL A 16 -18.10 28.73 1.27
C VAL A 16 -16.60 28.64 0.99
N THR A 17 -15.81 29.11 1.95
CA THR A 17 -14.35 29.21 1.92
C THR A 17 -13.71 27.93 1.37
N SER A 18 -12.93 28.06 0.30
CA SER A 18 -12.28 26.96 -0.45
C SER A 18 -11.34 26.08 0.40
N LYS A 19 -10.89 26.57 1.56
CA LYS A 19 -10.00 25.82 2.48
C LYS A 19 -10.61 24.52 3.02
N ARG A 20 -11.95 24.45 3.23
CA ARG A 20 -12.62 23.21 3.64
C ARG A 20 -12.74 22.18 2.50
N ARG A 21 -12.83 22.61 1.24
CA ARG A 21 -12.83 21.72 0.07
C ARG A 21 -11.44 21.11 -0.18
N LEU A 22 -10.36 21.84 0.12
CA LEU A 22 -8.98 21.37 -0.07
C LEU A 22 -8.56 20.29 0.94
N HIS A 23 -9.00 20.37 2.20
CA HIS A 23 -8.76 19.29 3.17
C HIS A 23 -9.59 18.04 2.89
N LEU A 24 -10.81 18.20 2.36
CA LEU A 24 -11.66 17.07 1.98
C LEU A 24 -11.18 16.38 0.69
N ARG A 25 -10.51 17.11 -0.21
CA ARG A 25 -9.91 16.58 -1.44
C ARG A 25 -8.62 15.76 -1.24
N ARG A 26 -8.02 15.78 -0.05
CA ARG A 26 -6.87 14.94 0.31
C ARG A 26 -7.24 13.59 0.91
N ARG A 27 -8.52 13.27 1.03
CA ARG A 27 -8.98 11.87 1.03
C ARG A 27 -8.92 11.38 -0.41
N ASN A 28 -7.70 11.24 -0.93
CA ASN A 28 -7.47 10.40 -2.08
C ASN A 28 -8.03 9.04 -1.69
N GLU A 29 -9.16 8.67 -2.27
CA GLU A 29 -9.64 7.30 -2.30
C GLU A 29 -8.49 6.50 -2.89
N ILE A 30 -7.70 5.85 -2.04
CA ILE A 30 -6.62 5.00 -2.51
C ILE A 30 -7.31 3.77 -3.09
N ARG A 31 -7.55 3.83 -4.40
CA ARG A 31 -8.15 2.79 -5.23
C ARG A 31 -7.05 1.92 -5.84
N ALA A 32 -6.22 1.35 -4.98
CA ALA A 32 -5.03 0.64 -5.42
C ALA A 32 -4.62 -0.43 -4.43
N MET A 33 -4.13 -1.54 -4.96
CA MET A 33 -3.46 -2.59 -4.22
C MET A 33 -2.31 -2.00 -3.42
N ARG A 34 -2.20 -2.41 -2.16
CA ARG A 34 -1.13 -1.96 -1.27
C ARG A 34 -0.25 -3.10 -0.82
N ALA A 35 1.03 -2.80 -0.65
CA ALA A 35 1.95 -3.69 0.04
C ALA A 35 2.81 -2.92 1.04
N VAL A 36 3.00 -3.51 2.23
CA VAL A 36 4.07 -3.14 3.15
C VAL A 36 5.13 -4.23 3.07
N VAL A 37 6.31 -3.86 2.57
CA VAL A 37 7.44 -4.77 2.35
C VAL A 37 8.48 -4.51 3.43
N GLN A 38 8.86 -5.54 4.17
CA GLN A 38 9.83 -5.46 5.24
C GLN A 38 11.00 -6.39 4.95
N ARG A 39 12.22 -5.88 5.06
CA ARG A 39 13.42 -6.70 4.98
C ARG A 39 13.61 -7.44 6.29
N VAL A 40 13.79 -8.75 6.24
CA VAL A 40 13.84 -9.60 7.42
C VAL A 40 15.04 -10.54 7.40
N ILE A 41 15.59 -10.83 8.58
CA ILE A 41 16.54 -11.94 8.80
C ILE A 41 15.78 -13.26 8.81
N SER A 42 14.57 -13.25 9.34
CA SER A 42 13.62 -14.37 9.32
C SER A 42 12.20 -13.88 9.54
N ALA A 43 11.23 -14.63 9.03
CA ALA A 43 9.82 -14.41 9.32
C ALA A 43 9.04 -15.72 9.26
N SER A 44 8.00 -15.84 10.09
CA SER A 44 7.14 -17.03 10.14
C SER A 44 5.69 -16.68 10.44
N VAL A 45 4.81 -17.58 10.03
CA VAL A 45 3.37 -17.53 10.31
C VAL A 45 3.01 -18.71 11.18
N GLU A 46 2.32 -18.44 12.29
CA GLU A 46 1.77 -19.42 13.20
C GLU A 46 0.24 -19.34 13.20
N VAL A 47 -0.40 -20.51 13.16
CA VAL A 47 -1.85 -20.67 13.34
C VAL A 47 -2.06 -21.73 14.43
N GLU A 48 -2.87 -21.39 15.44
CA GLU A 48 -3.18 -22.30 16.55
C GLU A 48 -1.95 -22.93 17.24
N GLY A 49 -0.87 -22.16 17.44
CA GLY A 49 0.34 -22.66 18.11
C GLY A 49 1.33 -23.38 17.18
N ARG A 50 1.02 -23.54 15.89
CA ARG A 50 1.84 -24.29 14.93
C ARG A 50 2.36 -23.39 13.83
N ILE A 51 3.65 -23.49 13.53
CA ILE A 51 4.26 -22.82 12.38
C ILE A 51 3.72 -23.49 11.12
N VAL A 52 3.06 -22.72 10.28
CA VAL A 52 2.50 -23.17 9.00
C VAL A 52 3.37 -22.76 7.81
N SER A 53 4.25 -21.78 8.02
CA SER A 53 5.04 -21.16 6.95
C SER A 53 6.19 -20.37 7.57
N GLU A 54 7.38 -20.44 6.98
CA GLU A 54 8.54 -19.69 7.42
C GLU A 54 9.54 -19.43 6.29
N ILE A 55 10.31 -18.35 6.45
CA ILE A 55 11.44 -17.99 5.60
C ILE A 55 12.65 -17.61 6.48
N GLY A 56 13.85 -17.86 5.95
CA GLY A 56 15.08 -17.25 6.42
C GLY A 56 15.22 -15.80 5.95
N PRO A 57 16.43 -15.35 5.57
CA PRO A 57 16.64 -13.99 5.07
C PRO A 57 15.76 -13.70 3.87
N GLY A 58 15.19 -12.48 3.80
CA GLY A 58 14.37 -12.08 2.68
C GLY A 58 13.37 -10.98 2.97
N LEU A 59 12.16 -11.13 2.42
CA LEU A 59 11.09 -10.12 2.49
C LEU A 59 9.82 -10.69 3.11
N LEU A 60 9.32 -10.05 4.17
CA LEU A 60 7.93 -10.20 4.61
C LEU A 60 7.09 -9.14 3.89
N VAL A 61 5.99 -9.56 3.26
CA VAL A 61 5.12 -8.69 2.47
C VAL A 61 3.69 -8.80 2.97
N LEU A 62 3.22 -7.75 3.63
CA LEU A 62 1.80 -7.60 3.96
C LEU A 62 1.08 -7.02 2.75
N VAL A 63 0.14 -7.75 2.16
CA VAL A 63 -0.57 -7.34 0.94
C VAL A 63 -2.04 -7.06 1.23
N GLY A 64 -2.48 -5.85 0.91
CA GLY A 64 -3.88 -5.45 0.95
C GLY A 64 -4.46 -5.42 -0.47
N LEU A 65 -5.61 -6.07 -0.66
CA LEU A 65 -6.39 -6.01 -1.90
C LEU A 65 -7.54 -5.00 -1.78
N HIS A 66 -7.63 -4.06 -2.71
CA HIS A 66 -8.70 -3.08 -2.84
C HIS A 66 -9.85 -3.67 -3.68
N GLU A 67 -11.10 -3.25 -3.44
CA GLU A 67 -12.28 -3.79 -4.15
C GLU A 67 -12.24 -3.63 -5.68
N SER A 68 -11.46 -2.66 -6.17
CA SER A 68 -11.29 -2.35 -7.59
C SER A 68 -10.00 -2.87 -8.20
N ASP A 69 -9.23 -3.69 -7.46
CA ASP A 69 -7.96 -4.21 -7.97
C ASP A 69 -8.17 -5.16 -9.16
N THR A 70 -7.23 -5.08 -10.10
CA THR A 70 -7.20 -5.88 -11.32
C THR A 70 -5.92 -6.71 -11.39
N ASP A 71 -5.85 -7.65 -12.33
CA ASP A 71 -4.62 -8.40 -12.59
C ASP A 71 -3.41 -7.51 -12.89
N SER A 72 -3.63 -6.32 -13.45
CA SER A 72 -2.56 -5.36 -13.74
C SER A 72 -1.92 -4.80 -12.46
N ASP A 73 -2.72 -4.62 -11.41
CA ASP A 73 -2.25 -4.18 -10.09
C ASP A 73 -1.42 -5.28 -9.42
N ALA A 74 -1.88 -6.53 -9.51
CA ALA A 74 -1.17 -7.71 -9.03
C ALA A 74 0.19 -7.88 -9.72
N GLU A 75 0.22 -7.71 -11.04
CA GLU A 75 1.44 -7.78 -11.85
C GLU A 75 2.43 -6.67 -11.48
N TYR A 76 1.93 -5.45 -11.27
CA TYR A 76 2.77 -4.34 -10.84
C TYR A 76 3.41 -4.61 -9.46
N ILE A 77 2.62 -5.03 -8.47
CA ILE A 77 3.11 -5.30 -7.12
C ILE A 77 4.11 -6.45 -7.14
N CYS A 78 3.80 -7.57 -7.81
CA CYS A 78 4.72 -8.71 -7.96
C CYS A 78 6.07 -8.27 -8.51
N ARG A 79 6.06 -7.60 -9.68
CA ARG A 79 7.27 -7.11 -10.32
C ARG A 79 8.03 -6.13 -9.44
N LYS A 80 7.36 -5.19 -8.78
CA LYS A 80 8.01 -4.21 -7.91
C LYS A 80 8.68 -4.88 -6.71
N VAL A 81 7.96 -5.74 -5.98
CA VAL A 81 8.49 -6.43 -4.80
C VAL A 81 9.74 -7.24 -5.15
N LEU A 82 9.67 -8.06 -6.21
CA LEU A 82 10.78 -8.93 -6.60
C LEU A 82 12.02 -8.17 -7.10
N ASN A 83 11.84 -6.99 -7.70
CA ASN A 83 12.93 -6.23 -8.30
C ASN A 83 13.45 -5.05 -7.44
N MET A 84 12.84 -4.76 -6.28
CA MET A 84 13.35 -3.73 -5.39
C MET A 84 14.74 -4.10 -4.86
N ARG A 85 15.68 -3.16 -4.99
CA ARG A 85 17.09 -3.34 -4.60
C ARG A 85 17.28 -2.97 -3.12
N LEU A 86 16.83 -3.85 -2.23
CA LEU A 86 16.81 -3.62 -0.77
C LEU A 86 17.99 -4.23 -0.03
N PHE A 87 18.84 -5.00 -0.71
CA PHE A 87 19.96 -5.72 -0.10
C PHE A 87 21.29 -5.09 -0.53
N PRO A 88 22.29 -5.09 0.37
CA PRO A 88 23.63 -4.65 0.03
C PRO A 88 24.28 -5.64 -0.93
N ASN A 89 25.22 -5.15 -1.72
CA ASN A 89 26.13 -5.98 -2.49
C ASN A 89 27.47 -6.05 -1.75
N GLU A 90 27.76 -7.18 -1.13
CA GLU A 90 28.99 -7.38 -0.34
C GLU A 90 30.27 -7.20 -1.18
N SER A 91 30.25 -7.57 -2.46
CA SER A 91 31.41 -7.45 -3.35
C SER A 91 31.72 -6.00 -3.74
N THR A 92 30.71 -5.13 -3.84
CA THR A 92 30.89 -3.71 -4.24
C THR A 92 30.73 -2.72 -3.10
N GLY A 93 30.27 -3.16 -1.92
CA GLY A 93 29.96 -2.31 -0.77
C GLY A 93 28.71 -1.42 -0.94
N ARG A 94 27.97 -1.50 -2.05
CA ARG A 94 26.77 -0.67 -2.30
C ARG A 94 25.56 -1.18 -1.51
N GLY A 95 24.94 -0.31 -0.69
CA GLY A 95 23.86 -0.68 0.24
C GLY A 95 22.46 -0.94 -0.36
N TRP A 96 22.17 -0.41 -1.55
CA TRP A 96 20.86 -0.51 -2.22
C TRP A 96 21.03 -1.06 -3.64
N ASP A 97 21.44 -2.33 -3.74
CA ASP A 97 22.02 -2.84 -4.98
C ASP A 97 21.46 -4.19 -5.43
N GLN A 98 21.14 -5.10 -4.51
CA GLN A 98 20.62 -6.42 -4.85
C GLN A 98 19.14 -6.52 -4.48
N ASN A 99 18.38 -7.23 -5.32
CA ASN A 99 17.00 -7.60 -5.04
C ASN A 99 16.91 -8.99 -4.40
N VAL A 100 15.72 -9.37 -3.94
CA VAL A 100 15.52 -10.64 -3.20
C VAL A 100 15.90 -11.87 -4.04
N MET A 101 15.69 -11.81 -5.36
CA MET A 101 15.98 -12.92 -6.27
C MET A 101 17.48 -13.10 -6.45
N GLN A 102 18.23 -12.00 -6.60
CA GLN A 102 19.68 -12.03 -6.74
C GLN A 102 20.38 -12.57 -5.48
N MET A 103 19.77 -12.35 -4.31
CA MET A 103 20.26 -12.89 -3.04
C MET A 103 19.85 -14.34 -2.78
N ASN A 104 18.99 -14.91 -3.62
CA ASN A 104 18.35 -16.22 -3.41
C ASN A 104 17.65 -16.32 -2.04
N TYR A 105 16.89 -15.28 -1.68
CA TYR A 105 16.23 -15.12 -0.38
C TYR A 105 14.73 -15.40 -0.43
N GLY A 106 14.12 -15.62 0.72
CA GLY A 106 12.70 -15.95 0.82
C GLY A 106 11.77 -14.75 0.64
N VAL A 107 10.55 -15.00 0.17
CA VAL A 107 9.44 -14.03 0.19
C VAL A 107 8.25 -14.66 0.91
N LEU A 108 7.79 -14.04 2.00
CA LEU A 108 6.62 -14.47 2.75
C LEU A 108 5.48 -13.47 2.52
N LEU A 109 4.45 -13.92 1.80
CA LEU A 109 3.25 -13.14 1.52
C LEU A 109 2.21 -13.37 2.63
N VAL A 110 1.62 -12.30 3.15
CA VAL A 110 0.52 -12.37 4.12
C VAL A 110 -0.58 -11.39 3.73
N SER A 111 -1.80 -11.90 3.60
CA SER A 111 -2.98 -11.07 3.32
C SER A 111 -3.29 -10.12 4.49
N GLN A 112 -3.36 -8.81 4.23
CA GLN A 112 -3.52 -7.76 5.24
C GLN A 112 -4.53 -6.70 4.80
N PHE A 113 -5.83 -6.99 4.91
CA PHE A 113 -6.89 -6.04 4.54
C PHE A 113 -6.88 -4.74 5.37
N THR A 114 -6.28 -4.78 6.57
CA THR A 114 -6.23 -3.60 7.46
C THR A 114 -5.32 -2.49 6.94
N LEU A 115 -4.55 -2.71 5.88
CA LEU A 115 -3.80 -1.65 5.20
C LEU A 115 -4.72 -0.54 4.64
N TYR A 116 -6.01 -0.85 4.44
CA TYR A 116 -7.05 0.11 4.08
C TYR A 116 -7.74 0.78 5.27
N GLY A 117 -7.29 0.50 6.49
CA GLY A 117 -7.87 1.05 7.70
C GLY A 117 -7.76 2.57 7.73
N PHE A 118 -8.89 3.24 7.88
CA PHE A 118 -8.93 4.65 8.29
C PHE A 118 -9.83 4.76 9.52
N LEU A 119 -9.59 5.80 10.32
CA LEU A 119 -10.25 5.95 11.61
C LEU A 119 -11.45 6.89 11.50
N LYS A 120 -12.64 6.39 11.86
CA LYS A 120 -13.83 7.19 12.17
C LYS A 120 -13.85 7.41 13.68
N GLY A 121 -13.26 8.51 14.14
CA GLY A 121 -12.91 8.68 15.56
C GLY A 121 -11.74 7.74 15.91
N ASN A 122 -11.96 6.80 16.83
CA ASN A 122 -10.99 5.74 17.18
C ASN A 122 -11.35 4.37 16.59
N LYS A 123 -12.49 4.25 15.90
CA LYS A 123 -12.93 2.98 15.30
C LYS A 123 -12.33 2.85 13.89
N PRO A 124 -11.62 1.77 13.58
CA PRO A 124 -11.16 1.52 12.23
C PRO A 124 -12.31 1.11 11.30
N ASP A 125 -12.23 1.56 10.07
CA ASP A 125 -13.14 1.24 8.98
C ASP A 125 -12.32 0.78 7.78
N PHE A 126 -12.80 -0.29 7.12
CA PHE A 126 -12.10 -1.01 6.05
C PHE A 126 -12.97 -1.18 4.80
N HIS A 127 -14.01 -0.35 4.62
CA HIS A 127 -15.02 -0.55 3.57
C HIS A 127 -14.48 -0.60 2.14
N VAL A 128 -13.26 -0.10 1.88
CA VAL A 128 -12.62 -0.10 0.55
C VAL A 128 -11.80 -1.37 0.28
N ALA A 129 -11.63 -2.25 1.27
CA ALA A 129 -10.93 -3.51 1.08
C ALA A 129 -11.79 -4.48 0.26
N MET A 130 -11.15 -5.30 -0.57
CA MET A 130 -11.84 -6.33 -1.35
C MET A 130 -12.59 -7.30 -0.43
N PRO A 131 -13.88 -7.61 -0.72
CA PRO A 131 -14.65 -8.57 0.08
C PRO A 131 -14.00 -9.97 0.13
N PRO A 132 -14.08 -10.71 1.25
CA PRO A 132 -13.37 -11.99 1.43
C PRO A 132 -13.59 -13.03 0.32
N GLN A 133 -14.80 -13.09 -0.23
CA GLN A 133 -15.19 -14.04 -1.29
C GLN A 133 -14.44 -13.78 -2.60
N MET A 134 -14.14 -12.52 -2.90
CA MET A 134 -13.31 -12.14 -4.05
C MET A 134 -11.83 -12.13 -3.71
N ALA A 135 -11.48 -11.68 -2.49
CA ALA A 135 -10.11 -11.52 -2.05
C ALA A 135 -9.36 -12.85 -1.94
N LYS A 136 -10.02 -13.95 -1.53
CA LYS A 136 -9.37 -15.26 -1.43
C LYS A 136 -8.81 -15.75 -2.78
N PRO A 137 -9.64 -15.96 -3.84
CA PRO A 137 -9.12 -16.42 -5.13
C PRO A 137 -8.15 -15.41 -5.76
N PHE A 138 -8.36 -14.11 -5.55
CA PHE A 138 -7.46 -13.08 -6.04
C PHE A 138 -6.08 -13.18 -5.37
N TYR A 139 -6.05 -13.34 -4.05
CA TYR A 139 -4.82 -13.53 -3.28
C TYR A 139 -4.08 -14.81 -3.69
N GLU A 140 -4.78 -15.93 -3.86
CA GLU A 140 -4.21 -17.18 -4.35
C GLU A 140 -3.56 -17.01 -5.73
N SER A 141 -4.22 -16.30 -6.65
CA SER A 141 -3.67 -15.93 -7.97
C SER A 141 -2.42 -15.05 -7.84
N LEU A 142 -2.40 -14.10 -6.90
CA LEU A 142 -1.23 -13.28 -6.62
C LEU A 142 -0.05 -14.12 -6.12
N VAL A 143 -0.25 -15.02 -5.16
CA VAL A 143 0.81 -15.91 -4.65
C VAL A 143 1.40 -16.75 -5.79
N GLU A 144 0.54 -17.32 -6.64
CA GLU A 144 0.97 -18.10 -7.80
C GLU A 144 1.79 -17.27 -8.80
N ARG A 145 1.42 -15.99 -8.98
CA ARG A 145 2.18 -15.06 -9.81
C ARG A 145 3.60 -14.83 -9.28
N PHE A 146 3.76 -14.68 -7.96
CA PHE A 146 5.10 -14.60 -7.33
C PHE A 146 5.89 -15.89 -7.53
N ARG A 147 5.26 -17.05 -7.32
CA ARG A 147 5.91 -18.37 -7.51
C ARG A 147 6.42 -18.55 -8.94
N LYS A 148 5.62 -18.16 -9.95
CA LYS A 148 6.01 -18.22 -11.37
C LYS A 148 7.10 -17.23 -11.73
N ALA A 149 7.06 -16.02 -11.19
CA ALA A 149 8.02 -14.96 -11.51
C ALA A 149 9.37 -15.15 -10.82
N TYR A 150 9.41 -15.90 -9.70
CA TYR A 150 10.63 -16.12 -8.93
C TYR A 150 10.98 -17.61 -8.77
N SER A 151 10.38 -18.29 -7.80
CA SER A 151 10.54 -19.73 -7.57
C SER A 151 9.46 -20.23 -6.61
N PRO A 152 8.82 -21.39 -6.88
CA PRO A 152 7.85 -21.99 -5.96
C PRO A 152 8.38 -22.22 -4.54
N ASP A 153 9.66 -22.59 -4.41
CA ASP A 153 10.25 -22.93 -3.11
C ASP A 153 10.60 -21.70 -2.28
N ALA A 154 10.97 -20.60 -2.93
CA ALA A 154 11.37 -19.35 -2.28
C ALA A 154 10.17 -18.49 -1.85
N VAL A 155 8.98 -18.72 -2.42
CA VAL A 155 7.77 -17.96 -2.13
C VAL A 155 6.85 -18.75 -1.21
N LYS A 156 6.67 -18.23 -0.01
CA LYS A 156 5.80 -18.77 1.04
C LYS A 156 4.61 -17.84 1.28
N ASP A 157 3.53 -18.40 1.81
CA ASP A 157 2.34 -17.63 2.16
C ASP A 157 1.78 -18.03 3.54
N GLY A 158 0.97 -17.14 4.11
CA GLY A 158 0.14 -17.45 5.28
C GLY A 158 -1.16 -18.18 4.91
N ILE A 159 -2.04 -18.39 5.89
CA ILE A 159 -3.36 -18.98 5.67
C ILE A 159 -4.39 -17.85 5.55
N PHE A 160 -4.94 -17.65 4.35
CA PHE A 160 -5.92 -16.58 4.09
C PHE A 160 -7.13 -16.71 5.02
N GLY A 161 -7.50 -15.61 5.68
CA GLY A 161 -8.66 -15.53 6.58
C GLY A 161 -8.48 -16.18 7.95
N ALA A 162 -7.34 -16.84 8.22
CA ALA A 162 -7.04 -17.37 9.55
C ALA A 162 -6.52 -16.27 10.48
N LYS A 163 -6.75 -16.45 11.79
CA LYS A 163 -6.10 -15.63 12.81
C LYS A 163 -4.65 -16.09 12.95
N MET A 164 -3.76 -15.36 12.28
CA MET A 164 -2.33 -15.65 12.24
C MET A 164 -1.58 -14.87 13.33
N LYS A 165 -0.52 -15.45 13.88
CA LYS A 165 0.59 -14.68 14.47
C LYS A 165 1.72 -14.64 13.45
N VAL A 166 2.16 -13.43 13.11
CA VAL A 166 3.29 -13.23 12.19
C VAL A 166 4.48 -12.81 13.04
N ASN A 167 5.49 -13.69 13.11
CA ASN A 167 6.76 -13.39 13.77
C ASN A 167 7.74 -12.88 12.73
N LEU A 168 8.51 -11.86 13.06
CA LEU A 168 9.57 -11.37 12.17
C LEU A 168 10.74 -10.79 12.96
N VAL A 169 11.93 -10.89 12.37
CA VAL A 169 13.12 -10.18 12.81
C VAL A 169 13.51 -9.22 11.70
N ASN A 170 13.18 -7.93 11.85
CA ASN A 170 13.50 -6.91 10.85
C ASN A 170 15.02 -6.73 10.73
N ASP A 171 15.48 -6.68 9.49
CA ASP A 171 16.87 -6.39 9.13
C ASP A 171 16.99 -4.92 8.69
N GLY A 172 17.58 -4.07 9.53
CA GLY A 172 17.82 -2.65 9.26
C GLY A 172 17.37 -1.72 10.40
N PRO A 173 16.06 -1.49 10.61
CA PRO A 173 14.94 -2.00 9.82
C PRO A 173 14.75 -1.25 8.50
N VAL A 174 14.44 -1.99 7.43
CA VAL A 174 14.00 -1.44 6.14
C VAL A 174 12.53 -1.77 5.91
N THR A 175 11.72 -0.75 5.62
CA THR A 175 10.29 -0.92 5.34
C THR A 175 9.85 -0.01 4.20
N MET A 176 9.22 -0.59 3.18
CA MET A 176 8.74 0.09 1.99
C MET A 176 7.22 -0.02 1.90
N GLN A 177 6.56 1.06 1.48
CA GLN A 177 5.14 1.06 1.17
C GLN A 177 4.98 1.20 -0.34
N LEU A 178 4.17 0.33 -0.94
CA LEU A 178 3.88 0.31 -2.37
C LEU A 178 2.37 0.42 -2.57
N ASP A 179 1.98 1.25 -3.52
CA ASP A 179 0.63 1.30 -4.07
C ASP A 179 0.72 0.98 -5.58
N SER A 180 -0.22 0.19 -6.11
CA SER A 180 -0.23 -0.18 -7.54
C SER A 180 -0.57 1.00 -8.46
N SER A 181 -1.40 1.93 -7.99
CA SER A 181 -1.69 3.18 -8.67
C SER A 181 -0.63 4.23 -8.33
N PRO A 182 0.05 4.84 -9.32
CA PRO A 182 1.00 5.90 -9.03
C PRO A 182 0.27 7.09 -8.43
N SER A 183 0.67 7.49 -7.22
CA SER A 183 0.31 8.81 -6.70
C SER A 183 0.78 9.86 -7.72
N LEU A 184 -0.16 10.60 -8.33
CA LEU A 184 0.14 11.65 -9.30
C LEU A 184 1.32 12.51 -8.82
N PRO A 185 2.29 12.85 -9.68
CA PRO A 185 3.40 13.71 -9.29
C PRO A 185 2.85 15.02 -8.73
N ARG A 186 3.41 15.47 -7.60
CA ARG A 186 3.12 16.80 -7.04
C ARG A 186 3.51 17.83 -8.10
N ASN A 187 2.54 18.52 -8.68
CA ASN A 187 2.78 19.62 -9.59
C ASN A 187 3.47 20.77 -8.81
N THR A 188 4.80 20.83 -8.83
CA THR A 188 5.57 21.97 -8.33
C THR A 188 5.62 23.02 -9.43
N ASN A 189 4.53 23.75 -9.62
CA ASN A 189 4.50 24.98 -10.42
C ASN A 189 3.42 25.91 -9.86
N ASN A 190 3.68 26.50 -8.70
CA ASN A 190 3.15 27.81 -8.39
C ASN A 190 4.23 28.82 -8.77
N LYS A 191 4.29 29.20 -10.05
CA LYS A 191 4.88 30.49 -10.40
C LYS A 191 3.91 31.55 -9.87
N VAL A 192 4.36 32.28 -8.87
CA VAL A 192 3.76 33.56 -8.47
C VAL A 192 4.04 34.51 -9.62
N GLU A 193 3.03 34.76 -10.45
CA GLU A 193 3.00 35.97 -11.28
C GLU A 193 2.57 37.11 -10.35
N ASP A 194 3.54 37.80 -9.77
CA ASP A 194 3.36 39.19 -9.37
C ASP A 194 3.62 40.04 -10.62
N SER A 195 2.54 40.42 -11.28
CA SER A 195 2.53 41.46 -12.31
C SER A 195 2.81 42.81 -11.67
N SER A 196 3.89 43.46 -12.11
CA SER A 196 4.08 44.92 -12.02
C SER A 196 3.12 45.66 -12.94
#